data_AF-A0A5D3G9V7-F1
#
_entry.id   AF-A0A5D3G9V7-F1
#
_cell.length_a   1.000
_cell.length_b   1.000
_cell.length_c   1.000
_cell.angle_alpha   90.00
_cell.angle_beta   90.00
_cell.angle_gamma   90.00
#
_symmetry.space_group_name_H-M   'P 1'
#
loop_
_entity.id
_entity.type
_entity.pdbx_description
1 polymer ?
#
loop_
_entity_poly.entity_id
_entity_poly.type
_entity_poly.pdbx_seq_one_letter_code
_entity_poly.pdbx_strand_id
1 'polypeptide(L)'
;MDFMKERIVGFFVRPIYIGIFFLCLMPFFATLYFFIGSKSFNNNPSDFWTFLYFSTVTITTLGFGDIYPLTTLTKLIVALEVIMGALCAGLFLNACSYTISERSAQAERAKQNFEMKLKNFKTSQALMLNQDSIVSYHLKLYVLRVWTVCTPMQGRDGYSFDSMLGLNGAEKFKFSFSDFCDLHKPSLLQKDSFQTSAVVAYFKEMHLLISAIKDMMNFAPMSEWPSLQTACLEFIYTTNSLECSEVITKNELTNIGDKTVGAFAAEIISTKTEEPELKNTGNIIDPYVSLYHLIKYSLNFCAHYRQEIEKIVTDNGPTE
;
A
#
# COMPACT_ATOMS: atom_id res chain seq x y z
N MET A 1 40.65 -5.64 3.09
CA MET A 1 40.99 -6.99 3.59
C MET A 1 39.73 -7.79 3.92
N ASP A 2 38.68 -7.15 4.42
CA ASP A 2 37.40 -7.80 4.77
C ASP A 2 36.61 -8.34 3.56
N PHE A 3 36.59 -7.65 2.43
CA PHE A 3 35.91 -8.14 1.21
C PHE A 3 36.50 -9.45 0.64
N MET A 4 37.83 -9.62 0.71
CA MET A 4 38.46 -10.89 0.32
C MET A 4 38.21 -11.98 1.36
N LYS A 5 38.14 -11.62 2.65
CA LYS A 5 37.86 -12.55 3.74
C LYS A 5 36.43 -13.09 3.65
N GLU A 6 35.43 -12.24 3.39
CA GLU A 6 34.04 -12.67 3.15
C GLU A 6 33.92 -13.57 1.93
N ARG A 7 34.68 -13.28 0.86
CA ARG A 7 34.65 -14.08 -0.37
C ARG A 7 35.35 -15.44 -0.22
N ILE A 8 36.45 -15.50 0.54
CA ILE A 8 37.14 -16.76 0.87
C ILE A 8 36.29 -17.59 1.84
N VAL A 9 35.69 -16.97 2.85
CA VAL A 9 34.78 -17.66 3.77
C VAL A 9 33.54 -18.15 3.01
N GLY A 10 32.92 -17.33 2.17
CA GLY A 10 31.79 -17.73 1.31
C GLY A 10 32.14 -18.82 0.29
N PHE A 11 33.40 -18.90 -0.15
CA PHE A 11 33.90 -19.96 -1.03
C PHE A 11 33.94 -21.32 -0.31
N PHE A 12 34.35 -21.37 0.97
CA PHE A 12 34.32 -22.60 1.78
C PHE A 12 32.92 -22.96 2.31
N VAL A 13 31.96 -22.05 2.31
CA VAL A 13 30.60 -22.30 2.83
C VAL A 13 29.71 -23.10 1.86
N ARG A 14 30.01 -23.09 0.55
CA ARG A 14 29.20 -23.88 -0.40
C ARG A 14 29.60 -25.35 -0.35
N PRO A 15 28.69 -26.28 0.02
CA PRO A 15 29.03 -27.69 0.22
C PRO A 15 29.62 -28.35 -1.03
N ILE A 16 29.25 -27.87 -2.23
CA ILE A 16 29.74 -28.40 -3.50
C ILE A 16 31.28 -28.36 -3.62
N TYR A 17 31.95 -27.32 -3.11
CA TYR A 17 33.40 -27.21 -3.22
C TYR A 17 34.12 -28.14 -2.25
N ILE A 18 33.60 -28.31 -1.03
CA ILE A 18 34.14 -29.27 -0.06
C ILE A 18 33.97 -30.70 -0.60
N GLY A 19 32.83 -31.00 -1.21
CA GLY A 19 32.57 -32.30 -1.83
C GLY A 19 33.54 -32.61 -2.99
N ILE A 20 33.79 -31.63 -3.87
CA ILE A 20 34.77 -31.78 -4.96
C ILE A 20 36.18 -31.96 -4.39
N PHE A 21 36.57 -31.20 -3.38
CA PHE A 21 37.88 -31.34 -2.73
C PHE A 21 38.07 -32.74 -2.12
N PHE A 22 37.06 -33.26 -1.42
CA PHE A 22 37.06 -34.61 -0.87
C PHE A 22 37.25 -35.69 -1.95
N LEU A 23 36.53 -35.57 -3.07
CA LEU A 23 36.69 -36.49 -4.20
C LEU A 23 38.08 -36.40 -4.85
N CYS A 24 38.70 -35.23 -4.89
CA CYS A 24 40.05 -35.04 -5.41
C CYS A 24 41.15 -35.62 -4.49
N LEU A 25 40.89 -35.80 -3.19
CA LEU A 25 41.84 -36.44 -2.29
C LEU A 25 42.09 -37.91 -2.65
N MET A 26 41.07 -38.62 -3.16
CA MET A 26 41.19 -40.03 -3.55
C MET A 26 42.29 -40.29 -4.60
N PRO A 27 42.27 -39.66 -5.80
CA PRO A 27 43.34 -39.85 -6.78
C PRO A 27 44.68 -39.26 -6.31
N PHE A 28 44.67 -38.23 -5.45
CA PHE A 28 45.89 -37.66 -4.89
C PHE A 28 46.62 -38.66 -3.99
N PHE A 29 45.94 -39.26 -3.02
CA PHE A 29 46.53 -40.28 -2.15
C PHE A 29 46.87 -41.57 -2.92
N ALA A 30 46.04 -41.97 -3.89
CA ALA A 30 46.35 -43.08 -4.79
C ALA A 30 47.69 -42.86 -5.54
N THR A 31 47.95 -41.63 -6.00
CA THR A 31 49.20 -41.26 -6.66
C THR A 31 50.37 -41.32 -5.69
N LEU A 32 50.21 -40.84 -4.45
CA LEU A 32 51.24 -40.96 -3.41
C LEU A 32 51.57 -42.43 -3.11
N TYR A 33 50.56 -43.29 -3.00
CA TYR A 33 50.76 -44.73 -2.78
C TYR A 33 51.49 -45.40 -3.94
N PHE A 34 51.18 -45.03 -5.17
CA PHE A 34 51.89 -45.51 -6.36
C PHE A 34 53.39 -45.13 -6.33
N PHE A 35 53.73 -43.91 -5.93
CA PHE A 35 55.14 -43.46 -5.82
C PHE A 35 55.92 -44.12 -4.68
N ILE A 36 55.28 -44.48 -3.57
CA ILE A 36 55.92 -45.20 -2.45
C ILE A 36 56.32 -46.63 -2.88
N GLY A 37 55.56 -47.21 -3.81
CA GLY A 37 55.84 -48.51 -4.40
C GLY A 37 55.21 -49.70 -3.67
N SER A 38 55.00 -50.76 -4.44
CA SER A 38 54.21 -51.95 -4.08
C SER A 38 54.68 -52.68 -2.82
N LYS A 39 56.00 -52.70 -2.57
CA LYS A 39 56.64 -53.40 -1.43
C LYS A 39 56.24 -52.86 -0.05
N SER A 40 55.66 -51.67 0.00
CA SER A 40 55.24 -51.05 1.25
C SER A 40 53.87 -51.50 1.74
N PHE A 41 53.16 -52.29 0.92
CA PHE A 41 51.81 -52.79 1.18
C PHE A 41 51.75 -54.31 1.12
N ASN A 42 50.78 -54.92 1.80
CA ASN A 42 50.51 -56.35 1.65
C ASN A 42 50.07 -56.68 0.20
N ASN A 43 50.30 -57.92 -0.26
CA ASN A 43 49.98 -58.41 -1.59
C ASN A 43 50.66 -57.69 -2.78
N ASN A 44 51.57 -56.75 -2.52
CA ASN A 44 52.36 -56.02 -3.52
C ASN A 44 51.54 -55.45 -4.71
N PRO A 45 50.50 -54.61 -4.46
CA PRO A 45 49.70 -54.00 -5.53
C PRO A 45 50.57 -53.18 -6.50
N SER A 46 50.42 -53.42 -7.80
CA SER A 46 51.20 -52.74 -8.86
C SER A 46 50.44 -51.63 -9.59
N ASP A 47 49.11 -51.72 -9.62
CA ASP A 47 48.30 -50.92 -10.54
C ASP A 47 47.71 -49.69 -9.83
N PHE A 48 47.68 -48.55 -10.53
CA PHE A 48 47.11 -47.30 -10.01
C PHE A 48 45.65 -47.48 -9.54
N TRP A 49 44.86 -48.26 -10.29
CA TRP A 49 43.45 -48.52 -9.95
C TRP A 49 43.28 -49.24 -8.62
N THR A 50 44.21 -50.13 -8.27
CA THR A 50 44.23 -50.84 -6.99
C THR A 50 44.56 -49.88 -5.84
N PHE A 51 45.46 -48.92 -6.06
CA PHE A 51 45.73 -47.86 -5.09
C PHE A 51 44.61 -46.83 -4.97
N LEU A 52 43.90 -46.54 -6.06
CA LEU A 52 42.71 -45.69 -6.04
C LEU A 52 41.58 -46.35 -5.27
N TYR A 53 41.37 -47.65 -5.46
CA TYR A 53 40.47 -48.45 -4.65
C TYR A 53 40.87 -48.42 -3.17
N PHE A 54 42.14 -48.65 -2.84
CA PHE A 54 42.63 -48.60 -1.47
C PHE A 54 42.40 -47.23 -0.81
N SER A 55 42.75 -46.14 -1.51
CA SER A 55 42.51 -44.77 -1.04
C SER A 55 41.01 -44.49 -0.84
N THR A 56 40.16 -44.91 -1.79
CA THR A 56 38.70 -44.75 -1.67
C THR A 56 38.16 -45.47 -0.44
N VAL A 57 38.52 -46.74 -0.23
CA VAL A 57 38.07 -47.55 0.91
C VAL A 57 38.62 -47.02 2.24
N THR A 58 39.81 -46.43 2.23
CA THR A 58 40.47 -45.85 3.41
C THR A 58 39.83 -44.52 3.80
N ILE A 59 39.71 -43.57 2.87
CA ILE A 59 39.18 -42.23 3.14
C ILE A 59 37.68 -42.24 3.45
N THR A 60 36.93 -43.22 2.92
CA THR A 60 35.50 -43.47 3.24
C THR A 60 35.31 -44.30 4.52
N THR A 61 36.41 -44.67 5.19
CA THR A 61 36.44 -45.50 6.41
C THR A 61 35.72 -46.84 6.28
N LEU A 62 35.60 -47.38 5.06
CA LEU A 62 35.06 -48.72 4.81
C LEU A 62 36.03 -49.81 5.29
N GLY A 63 37.32 -49.67 4.95
CA GLY A 63 38.41 -50.50 5.47
C GLY A 63 38.25 -52.02 5.30
N PHE A 64 38.06 -52.53 4.08
CA PHE A 64 37.87 -53.98 3.83
C PHE A 64 39.04 -54.88 4.30
N GLY A 65 40.24 -54.33 4.46
CA GLY A 65 41.40 -55.03 5.03
C GLY A 65 42.16 -55.95 4.07
N ASP A 66 41.79 -55.94 2.79
CA ASP A 66 42.46 -56.65 1.70
C ASP A 66 43.83 -56.05 1.34
N ILE A 67 43.97 -54.73 1.49
CA ILE A 67 45.23 -53.99 1.34
C ILE A 67 45.48 -53.22 2.63
N TYR A 68 46.71 -53.32 3.18
CA TYR A 68 47.11 -52.58 4.36
C TYR A 68 48.62 -52.24 4.34
N PRO A 69 49.02 -51.11 4.98
CA PRO A 69 50.40 -50.66 4.98
C PRO A 69 51.29 -51.48 5.92
N LEU A 70 52.48 -51.85 5.45
CA LEU A 70 53.46 -52.62 6.23
C LEU A 70 54.51 -51.71 6.90
N THR A 71 54.95 -50.66 6.21
CA THR A 71 56.01 -49.76 6.69
C THR A 71 55.47 -48.62 7.55
N THR A 72 56.31 -48.10 8.46
CA THR A 72 55.96 -46.97 9.33
C THR A 72 55.59 -45.71 8.55
N LEU A 73 56.28 -45.43 7.44
CA LEU A 73 56.03 -44.25 6.60
C LEU A 73 54.65 -44.34 5.93
N THR A 74 54.31 -45.50 5.35
CA THR A 74 53.01 -45.68 4.70
C THR A 74 51.86 -45.64 5.71
N LYS A 75 52.06 -46.18 6.92
CA LYS A 75 51.08 -46.06 8.02
C LYS A 75 50.81 -44.60 8.39
N LEU A 76 51.84 -43.75 8.41
CA LEU A 76 51.68 -42.31 8.69
C LEU A 76 50.86 -41.62 7.60
N ILE A 77 51.13 -41.91 6.33
CA ILE A 77 50.39 -41.32 5.20
C ILE A 77 48.92 -41.77 5.20
N VAL A 78 48.66 -43.05 5.46
CA VAL A 78 47.29 -43.58 5.66
C VAL A 78 46.60 -42.88 6.83
N ALA A 79 47.30 -42.66 7.94
CA ALA A 79 46.73 -41.93 9.08
C ALA A 79 46.39 -40.47 8.71
N LEU A 80 47.24 -39.80 7.93
CA LEU A 80 46.95 -38.45 7.41
C LEU A 80 45.74 -38.44 6.47
N GLU A 81 45.63 -39.41 5.57
CA GLU A 81 44.46 -39.56 4.68
C GLU A 81 43.17 -39.66 5.49
N VAL A 82 43.14 -40.53 6.51
CA VAL A 82 41.96 -40.73 7.37
C VAL A 82 41.60 -39.46 8.12
N ILE A 83 42.59 -38.75 8.70
CA ILE A 83 42.37 -37.48 9.40
C ILE A 83 41.80 -36.43 8.44
N MET A 84 42.40 -36.28 7.25
CA MET A 84 41.93 -35.31 6.26
C MET A 84 40.53 -35.66 5.75
N GLY A 85 40.25 -36.93 5.49
CA GLY A 85 38.93 -37.41 5.06
C GLY A 85 37.85 -37.11 6.10
N ALA A 86 38.11 -37.44 7.37
CA ALA A 86 37.19 -37.19 8.47
C ALA A 86 36.90 -35.69 8.66
N LEU A 87 37.93 -34.83 8.59
CA LEU A 87 37.77 -33.38 8.67
C LEU A 87 36.93 -32.84 7.51
N CYS A 88 37.20 -33.27 6.27
CA CYS A 88 36.45 -32.84 5.09
C CYS A 88 34.98 -33.28 5.16
N ALA A 89 34.71 -34.52 5.59
CA ALA A 89 33.34 -35.02 5.75
C ALA A 89 32.57 -34.21 6.81
N GLY A 90 33.19 -33.90 7.96
CA GLY A 90 32.59 -33.07 9.00
C GLY A 90 32.29 -31.64 8.53
N LEU A 91 33.22 -31.01 7.81
CA LEU A 91 33.04 -29.68 7.21
C LEU A 91 31.93 -29.68 6.15
N PHE A 92 31.85 -30.72 5.32
CA PHE A 92 30.80 -30.86 4.31
C PHE A 92 29.41 -30.95 4.93
N LEU A 93 29.25 -31.77 5.96
CA LEU A 93 27.98 -31.92 6.69
C LEU A 93 27.57 -30.60 7.37
N ASN A 94 28.52 -29.89 7.97
CA ASN A 94 28.26 -28.58 8.56
C ASN A 94 27.81 -27.56 7.50
N ALA A 95 28.51 -27.47 6.36
CA ALA A 95 28.13 -26.59 5.26
C ALA A 95 26.73 -26.91 4.71
N CYS A 96 26.40 -28.19 4.55
CA CYS A 96 25.04 -28.61 4.16
C CYS A 96 24.00 -28.16 5.18
N SER A 97 24.24 -28.43 6.47
CA SER A 97 23.34 -28.04 7.56
C SER A 97 23.12 -26.53 7.60
N TYR A 98 24.19 -25.74 7.49
CA TYR A 98 24.14 -24.28 7.45
C TYR A 98 23.29 -23.77 6.28
N THR A 99 23.52 -24.27 5.06
CA THR A 99 22.76 -23.81 3.87
C THR A 99 21.27 -24.16 3.94
N ILE A 100 20.92 -25.32 4.50
CA ILE A 100 19.51 -25.70 4.72
C ILE A 100 18.88 -24.78 5.78
N SER A 101 19.57 -24.58 6.89
CA SER A 101 19.12 -23.69 7.97
C SER A 101 18.92 -22.26 7.46
N GLU A 102 19.84 -21.73 6.67
CA GLU A 102 19.77 -20.37 6.13
C GLU A 102 18.59 -20.22 5.17
N ARG A 103 18.38 -21.18 4.25
CA ARG A 103 17.22 -21.17 3.34
C ARG A 103 15.89 -21.23 4.08
N SER A 104 15.78 -22.09 5.08
CA SER A 104 14.58 -22.20 5.91
C SER A 104 14.31 -20.90 6.68
N ALA A 105 15.35 -20.30 7.28
CA ALA A 105 15.24 -19.04 8.00
C ALA A 105 14.89 -17.86 7.07
N GLN A 106 15.44 -17.82 5.85
CA GLN A 106 15.10 -16.80 4.85
C GLN A 106 13.64 -16.92 4.39
N ALA A 107 13.17 -18.14 4.10
CA ALA A 107 11.78 -18.38 3.73
C ALA A 107 10.81 -18.00 4.87
N GLU A 108 11.16 -18.35 6.11
CA GLU A 108 10.34 -17.99 7.28
C GLU A 108 10.33 -16.48 7.53
N ARG A 109 11.47 -15.79 7.40
CA ARG A 109 11.54 -14.32 7.47
C ARG A 109 10.73 -13.64 6.37
N ALA A 110 10.78 -14.17 5.14
CA ALA A 110 9.99 -13.63 4.03
C ALA A 110 8.49 -13.75 4.33
N LYS A 111 8.06 -14.92 4.82
CA LYS A 111 6.68 -15.16 5.26
C LYS A 111 6.27 -14.24 6.40
N GLN A 112 7.08 -14.11 7.44
CA GLN A 112 6.81 -13.21 8.58
C GLN A 112 6.72 -11.74 8.15
N ASN A 113 7.61 -11.30 7.25
CA ASN A 113 7.58 -9.94 6.71
C ASN A 113 6.32 -9.69 5.89
N PHE A 114 5.89 -10.67 5.08
CA PHE A 114 4.64 -10.58 4.32
C PHE A 114 3.42 -10.52 5.25
N GLU A 115 3.33 -11.42 6.23
CA GLU A 115 2.26 -11.43 7.23
C GLU A 115 2.19 -10.12 8.01
N MET A 116 3.35 -9.55 8.39
CA MET A 116 3.42 -8.26 9.06
C MET A 116 2.93 -7.12 8.16
N LYS A 117 3.36 -7.07 6.90
CA LYS A 117 2.88 -6.07 5.93
C LYS A 117 1.37 -6.17 5.73
N LEU A 118 0.85 -7.38 5.55
CA LEU A 118 -0.59 -7.61 5.40
C LEU A 118 -1.36 -7.18 6.65
N LYS A 119 -0.88 -7.53 7.85
CA LYS A 119 -1.48 -7.11 9.12
C LYS A 119 -1.50 -5.60 9.28
N ASN A 120 -0.39 -4.93 8.96
CA ASN A 120 -0.29 -3.47 9.02
C ASN A 120 -1.25 -2.82 8.02
N PHE A 121 -1.30 -3.32 6.78
CA PHE A 121 -2.25 -2.86 5.77
C PHE A 121 -3.70 -3.02 6.23
N LYS A 122 -4.08 -4.19 6.75
CA LYS A 122 -5.45 -4.43 7.26
C LYS A 122 -5.79 -3.55 8.45
N THR A 123 -4.83 -3.28 9.33
CA THR A 123 -5.00 -2.34 10.45
C THR A 123 -5.23 -0.93 9.92
N SER A 124 -4.41 -0.48 8.98
CA SER A 124 -4.56 0.82 8.31
C SER A 124 -5.92 0.94 7.63
N GLN A 125 -6.33 -0.09 6.89
CA GLN A 125 -7.63 -0.18 6.21
C GLN A 125 -8.78 -0.06 7.22
N ALA A 126 -8.74 -0.79 8.33
CA ALA A 126 -9.78 -0.72 9.36
C ALA A 126 -9.87 0.67 10.02
N LEU A 127 -8.73 1.30 10.31
CA LEU A 127 -8.69 2.66 10.86
C LEU A 127 -9.29 3.67 9.87
N MET A 128 -8.94 3.56 8.59
CA MET A 128 -9.47 4.43 7.54
C MET A 128 -10.99 4.29 7.40
N LEU A 129 -11.51 3.07 7.34
CA LEU A 129 -12.95 2.82 7.22
C LEU A 129 -13.74 3.27 8.45
N ASN A 130 -13.12 3.22 9.64
CA ASN A 130 -13.73 3.78 10.84
C ASN A 130 -13.87 5.31 10.72
N GLN A 131 -12.81 6.00 10.28
CA GLN A 131 -12.87 7.46 10.06
C GLN A 131 -13.82 7.86 8.93
N ASP A 132 -13.88 7.09 7.84
CA ASP A 132 -14.85 7.29 6.75
C ASP A 132 -16.29 7.29 7.28
N SER A 133 -16.64 6.49 8.28
CA SER A 133 -18.03 6.44 8.78
C SER A 133 -18.59 7.84 9.15
N ILE A 134 -17.75 8.71 9.71
CA ILE A 134 -18.08 10.09 10.08
C ILE A 134 -18.15 10.98 8.84
N VAL A 135 -17.15 10.88 7.95
CA VAL A 135 -17.12 11.65 6.70
C VAL A 135 -18.31 11.32 5.82
N SER A 136 -18.60 10.03 5.64
CA SER A 136 -19.74 9.52 4.89
C SER A 136 -21.08 9.95 5.47
N TYR A 137 -21.21 10.10 6.79
CA TYR A 137 -22.39 10.67 7.42
C TYR A 137 -22.58 12.15 7.01
N HIS A 138 -21.55 12.99 7.19
CA HIS A 138 -21.62 14.39 6.81
C HIS A 138 -21.74 14.59 5.29
N LEU A 139 -21.14 13.72 4.49
CA LEU A 139 -21.23 13.74 3.03
C LEU A 139 -22.67 13.51 2.58
N LYS A 140 -23.39 12.54 3.16
CA LYS A 140 -24.81 12.32 2.88
C LYS A 140 -25.67 13.52 3.25
N LEU A 141 -25.42 14.13 4.41
CA LEU A 141 -26.13 15.32 4.84
C LEU A 141 -25.83 16.52 3.94
N TYR A 142 -24.56 16.71 3.60
CA TYR A 142 -24.09 17.76 2.70
C TYR A 142 -24.74 17.66 1.32
N VAL A 143 -24.75 16.46 0.72
CA VAL A 143 -25.40 16.24 -0.59
C VAL A 143 -26.90 16.52 -0.53
N LEU A 144 -27.57 16.17 0.57
CA LEU A 144 -28.96 16.57 0.81
C LEU A 144 -29.12 18.10 0.89
N ARG A 145 -28.17 18.82 1.52
CA ARG A 145 -28.19 20.29 1.55
C ARG A 145 -27.96 20.89 0.17
N VAL A 146 -27.04 20.35 -0.61
CA VAL A 146 -26.81 20.75 -2.00
C VAL A 146 -28.11 20.65 -2.79
N TRP A 147 -28.83 19.53 -2.65
CA TRP A 147 -30.13 19.34 -3.31
C TRP A 147 -31.13 20.43 -2.92
N THR A 148 -31.20 20.84 -1.65
CA THR A 148 -32.11 21.93 -1.23
C THR A 148 -31.75 23.29 -1.81
N VAL A 149 -30.47 23.55 -2.09
CA VAL A 149 -29.99 24.81 -2.70
C VAL A 149 -30.22 24.80 -4.22
N CYS A 150 -30.05 23.65 -4.86
CA CYS A 150 -30.07 23.50 -6.32
C CYS A 150 -31.41 23.03 -6.89
N THR A 151 -32.46 22.93 -6.06
CA THR A 151 -33.79 22.49 -6.47
C THR A 151 -34.81 23.52 -5.99
N PRO A 152 -35.53 24.19 -6.91
CA PRO A 152 -36.60 25.11 -6.57
C PRO A 152 -37.67 24.44 -5.70
N MET A 153 -38.28 25.16 -4.76
CA MET A 153 -39.21 24.62 -3.77
C MET A 153 -40.38 23.85 -4.40
N GLN A 154 -40.85 24.28 -5.57
CA GLN A 154 -41.95 23.64 -6.29
C GLN A 154 -41.58 22.27 -6.88
N GLY A 155 -40.29 22.04 -7.14
CA GLY A 155 -39.74 20.79 -7.70
C GLY A 155 -39.00 19.94 -6.69
N ARG A 156 -39.14 20.19 -5.39
CA ARG A 156 -38.49 19.41 -4.32
C ARG A 156 -39.22 18.10 -4.06
N ASP A 157 -39.20 17.19 -5.03
CA ASP A 157 -39.62 15.80 -4.88
C ASP A 157 -38.48 14.82 -5.19
N GLY A 158 -38.61 13.57 -4.74
CA GLY A 158 -37.75 12.48 -5.22
C GLY A 158 -36.25 12.56 -4.91
N TYR A 159 -35.80 13.15 -3.80
CA TYR A 159 -34.39 13.14 -3.41
C TYR A 159 -33.79 11.73 -3.41
N SER A 160 -32.65 11.57 -4.09
CA SER A 160 -31.85 10.34 -4.13
C SER A 160 -30.37 10.68 -4.04
N PHE A 161 -29.69 10.10 -3.06
CA PHE A 161 -28.25 10.30 -2.88
C PHE A 161 -27.45 9.77 -4.08
N ASP A 162 -27.81 8.59 -4.58
CA ASP A 162 -27.11 7.97 -5.71
C ASP A 162 -27.31 8.77 -6.99
N SER A 163 -28.51 9.32 -7.21
CA SER A 163 -28.79 10.20 -8.36
C SER A 163 -28.03 11.51 -8.25
N MET A 164 -27.92 12.11 -7.06
CA MET A 164 -27.14 13.34 -6.87
C MET A 164 -25.67 13.19 -7.29
N LEU A 165 -25.09 12.00 -7.09
CA LEU A 165 -23.68 11.73 -7.35
C LEU A 165 -23.43 10.93 -8.65
N GLY A 166 -24.46 10.35 -9.26
CA GLY A 166 -24.32 9.44 -10.41
C GLY A 166 -23.69 8.10 -10.03
N LEU A 167 -24.05 7.56 -8.85
CA LEU A 167 -23.52 6.29 -8.34
C LEU A 167 -24.45 5.12 -8.73
N ASN A 168 -23.93 3.89 -8.67
CA ASN A 168 -24.72 2.66 -8.84
C ASN A 168 -25.54 2.60 -10.14
N GLY A 169 -25.09 3.26 -11.21
CA GLY A 169 -25.80 3.32 -12.49
C GLY A 169 -26.96 4.33 -12.56
N ALA A 170 -27.17 5.14 -11.51
CA ALA A 170 -28.15 6.22 -11.53
C ALA A 170 -27.71 7.37 -12.46
N GLU A 171 -28.67 8.00 -13.16
CA GLU A 171 -28.38 9.22 -13.89
C GLU A 171 -27.99 10.34 -12.91
N LYS A 172 -26.88 11.02 -13.21
CA LYS A 172 -26.35 12.10 -12.39
C LYS A 172 -27.27 13.32 -12.45
N PHE A 173 -27.62 13.85 -11.28
CA PHE A 173 -28.40 15.07 -11.09
C PHE A 173 -27.75 16.25 -11.82
N LYS A 174 -28.58 17.01 -12.54
CA LYS A 174 -28.18 18.19 -13.30
C LYS A 174 -29.00 19.37 -12.80
N PHE A 175 -28.34 20.52 -12.63
CA PHE A 175 -28.97 21.76 -12.25
C PHE A 175 -28.28 22.93 -12.96
N SER A 176 -29.05 23.99 -13.15
CA SER A 176 -28.69 25.25 -13.78
C SER A 176 -28.45 26.33 -12.74
N PHE A 177 -27.90 27.47 -13.15
CA PHE A 177 -27.71 28.59 -12.23
C PHE A 177 -29.05 29.17 -11.75
N SER A 178 -30.08 29.19 -12.60
CA SER A 178 -31.42 29.68 -12.24
C SER A 178 -32.09 28.89 -11.13
N ASP A 179 -31.68 27.64 -10.90
CA ASP A 179 -32.27 26.77 -9.87
C ASP A 179 -31.95 27.23 -8.43
N PHE A 180 -31.01 28.18 -8.28
CA PHE A 180 -30.66 28.78 -6.99
C PHE A 180 -31.71 29.81 -6.52
N CYS A 181 -32.78 30.06 -7.28
CA CYS A 181 -33.79 31.08 -7.00
C CYS A 181 -34.45 31.01 -5.60
N ASP A 182 -34.43 29.84 -4.94
CA ASP A 182 -35.01 29.62 -3.63
C ASP A 182 -33.98 29.39 -2.51
N LEU A 183 -32.68 29.63 -2.77
CA LEU A 183 -31.59 29.32 -1.83
C LEU A 183 -31.71 30.06 -0.48
N HIS A 184 -32.27 31.27 -0.50
CA HIS A 184 -32.50 32.11 0.69
C HIS A 184 -33.83 31.80 1.40
N LYS A 185 -34.66 30.91 0.84
CA LYS A 185 -35.90 30.46 1.46
C LYS A 185 -35.64 29.25 2.36
N PRO A 186 -36.59 28.87 3.24
CA PRO A 186 -36.43 27.69 4.08
C PRO A 186 -36.17 26.41 3.27
N SER A 187 -35.38 25.50 3.82
CA SER A 187 -35.06 24.22 3.17
C SER A 187 -36.28 23.31 2.95
N LEU A 188 -37.35 23.51 3.74
CA LEU A 188 -38.52 22.65 3.85
C LEU A 188 -38.25 21.22 4.32
N LEU A 189 -37.04 20.92 4.79
CA LEU A 189 -36.80 19.63 5.45
C LEU A 189 -37.44 19.66 6.84
N GLN A 190 -38.16 18.59 7.19
CA GLN A 190 -38.91 18.50 8.46
C GLN A 190 -38.06 18.73 9.72
N LYS A 191 -36.74 18.45 9.64
CA LYS A 191 -35.80 18.58 10.74
C LYS A 191 -35.24 20.00 10.94
N ASP A 192 -35.48 20.90 10.00
CA ASP A 192 -34.94 22.25 10.06
C ASP A 192 -35.96 23.24 10.61
N SER A 193 -35.45 24.32 11.20
CA SER A 193 -36.28 25.48 11.54
C SER A 193 -36.75 26.18 10.27
N PHE A 194 -38.00 26.65 10.25
CA PHE A 194 -38.51 27.53 9.19
C PHE A 194 -37.79 28.88 9.11
N GLN A 195 -36.94 29.21 10.09
CA GLN A 195 -36.14 30.44 10.10
C GLN A 195 -34.78 30.28 9.43
N THR A 196 -34.32 29.04 9.18
CA THR A 196 -33.01 28.79 8.56
C THR A 196 -33.19 28.60 7.06
N SER A 197 -32.51 29.43 6.26
CA SER A 197 -32.51 29.29 4.81
C SER A 197 -31.76 28.03 4.36
N ALA A 198 -32.07 27.55 3.16
CA ALA A 198 -31.40 26.40 2.57
C ALA A 198 -29.88 26.61 2.47
N VAL A 199 -29.46 27.82 2.09
CA VAL A 199 -28.04 28.15 1.91
C VAL A 199 -27.27 28.22 3.24
N VAL A 200 -27.88 28.72 4.32
CA VAL A 200 -27.24 28.74 5.64
C VAL A 200 -27.08 27.32 6.18
N ALA A 201 -28.11 26.48 6.02
CA ALA A 201 -28.03 25.08 6.38
C ALA A 201 -26.98 24.32 5.54
N TYR A 202 -26.85 24.68 4.26
CA TYR A 202 -25.79 24.18 3.38
C TYR A 202 -24.39 24.54 3.88
N PHE A 203 -24.10 25.81 4.15
CA PHE A 203 -22.77 26.22 4.62
C PHE A 203 -22.41 25.56 5.94
N LYS A 204 -23.37 25.44 6.87
CA LYS A 204 -23.16 24.71 8.12
C LYS A 204 -22.69 23.28 7.88
N GLU A 205 -23.39 22.50 7.04
CA GLU A 205 -22.99 21.12 6.74
C GLU A 205 -21.71 21.04 5.92
N MET A 206 -21.45 22.00 5.03
CA MET A 206 -20.18 22.10 4.30
C MET A 206 -18.99 22.21 5.25
N HIS A 207 -19.06 23.10 6.25
CA HIS A 207 -18.00 23.25 7.24
C HIS A 207 -17.83 22.00 8.11
N LEU A 208 -18.93 21.32 8.48
CA LEU A 208 -18.87 20.06 9.22
C LEU A 208 -18.21 18.94 8.38
N LEU A 209 -18.55 18.84 7.09
CA LEU A 209 -17.90 17.90 6.17
C LEU A 209 -16.39 18.19 6.04
N ILE A 210 -16.01 19.45 5.85
CA ILE A 210 -14.59 19.84 5.78
C ILE A 210 -13.86 19.49 7.08
N SER A 211 -14.49 19.73 8.24
CA SER A 211 -13.91 19.34 9.53
C SER A 211 -13.70 17.84 9.62
N ALA A 212 -14.72 17.04 9.28
CA ALA A 212 -14.63 15.59 9.28
C ALA A 212 -13.53 15.06 8.35
N ILE A 213 -13.38 15.67 7.16
CA ILE A 213 -12.30 15.31 6.22
C ILE A 213 -10.92 15.66 6.80
N LYS A 214 -10.77 16.84 7.42
CA LYS A 214 -9.50 17.24 8.08
C LYS A 214 -9.15 16.30 9.22
N ASP A 215 -10.13 15.93 10.04
CA ASP A 215 -9.94 14.99 11.14
C ASP A 215 -9.54 13.61 10.61
N MET A 216 -10.24 13.10 9.59
CA MET A 216 -9.86 11.86 8.92
C MET A 216 -8.42 11.92 8.40
N MET A 217 -8.01 13.01 7.74
CA MET A 217 -6.63 13.18 7.25
C MET A 217 -5.59 13.20 8.38
N ASN A 218 -5.94 13.67 9.57
CA ASN A 218 -5.04 13.73 10.72
C ASN A 218 -4.88 12.36 11.42
N PHE A 219 -5.93 11.54 11.42
CA PHE A 219 -5.98 10.31 12.20
C PHE A 219 -5.92 9.02 11.36
N ALA A 220 -6.27 9.08 10.07
CA ALA A 220 -6.19 7.95 9.17
C ALA A 220 -4.80 7.87 8.49
N PRO A 221 -4.29 6.67 8.21
CA PRO A 221 -3.01 6.48 7.53
C PRO A 221 -3.13 6.75 6.03
N MET A 222 -3.23 8.04 5.67
CA MET A 222 -3.45 8.49 4.28
C MET A 222 -2.34 8.10 3.30
N SER A 223 -1.15 7.74 3.79
CA SER A 223 -0.02 7.30 2.96
C SER A 223 -0.31 6.05 2.13
N GLU A 224 -1.25 5.20 2.58
CA GLU A 224 -1.67 4.01 1.83
C GLU A 224 -2.58 4.36 0.64
N TRP A 225 -3.24 5.53 0.66
CA TRP A 225 -4.17 5.97 -0.40
C TRP A 225 -3.89 7.41 -0.87
N PRO A 226 -2.80 7.64 -1.62
CA PRO A 226 -2.40 8.98 -2.07
C PRO A 226 -3.47 9.68 -2.93
N SER A 227 -4.18 8.94 -3.78
CA SER A 227 -5.24 9.50 -4.65
C SER A 227 -6.34 10.18 -3.82
N LEU A 228 -6.82 9.49 -2.78
CA LEU A 228 -7.82 10.04 -1.87
C LEU A 228 -7.28 11.22 -1.07
N GLN A 229 -6.02 11.15 -0.62
CA GLN A 229 -5.37 12.26 0.08
C GLN A 229 -5.30 13.53 -0.80
N THR A 230 -4.89 13.39 -2.05
CA THR A 230 -4.84 14.50 -3.01
C THR A 230 -6.24 15.06 -3.25
N ALA A 231 -7.24 14.22 -3.49
CA ALA A 231 -8.62 14.66 -3.68
C ALA A 231 -9.16 15.46 -2.47
N CYS A 232 -8.89 15.01 -1.24
CA CYS A 232 -9.29 15.73 -0.03
C CYS A 232 -8.59 17.09 0.10
N LEU A 233 -7.29 17.16 -0.20
CA LEU A 233 -6.51 18.40 -0.16
C LEU A 233 -6.98 19.41 -1.21
N GLU A 234 -7.19 18.96 -2.44
CA GLU A 234 -7.74 19.78 -3.52
C GLU A 234 -9.13 20.28 -3.16
N PHE A 235 -9.98 19.42 -2.59
CA PHE A 235 -11.32 19.84 -2.14
C PHE A 235 -11.28 20.94 -1.08
N ILE A 236 -10.41 20.80 -0.08
CA ILE A 236 -10.21 21.83 0.94
C ILE A 236 -9.70 23.13 0.30
N TYR A 237 -8.71 23.04 -0.61
CA TYR A 237 -8.15 24.20 -1.30
C TYR A 237 -9.21 24.92 -2.14
N THR A 238 -9.94 24.20 -3.00
CA THR A 238 -10.97 24.76 -3.87
C THR A 238 -12.09 25.40 -3.05
N THR A 239 -12.52 24.75 -1.96
CA THR A 239 -13.55 25.31 -1.08
C THR A 239 -13.11 26.63 -0.45
N ASN A 240 -11.88 26.70 0.07
CA ASN A 240 -11.33 27.94 0.61
C ASN A 240 -11.16 29.03 -0.47
N SER A 241 -10.82 28.65 -1.71
CA SER A 241 -10.63 29.60 -2.82
C SER A 241 -11.93 30.23 -3.32
N LEU A 242 -13.05 29.51 -3.18
CA LEU A 242 -14.39 29.94 -3.59
C LEU A 242 -15.28 30.29 -2.38
N GLU A 243 -14.67 30.52 -1.22
CA GLU A 243 -15.37 30.77 0.03
C GLU A 243 -16.24 32.03 -0.07
N CYS A 244 -17.55 31.86 0.09
CA CYS A 244 -18.55 32.90 -0.09
C CYS A 244 -19.63 32.87 1.01
N SER A 245 -19.47 32.02 2.02
CA SER A 245 -20.48 31.81 3.07
C SER A 245 -20.81 33.09 3.82
N GLU A 246 -19.80 33.85 4.23
CA GLU A 246 -19.98 35.08 5.01
C GLU A 246 -20.75 36.14 4.21
N VAL A 247 -20.39 36.34 2.93
CA VAL A 247 -21.03 37.33 2.06
C VAL A 247 -22.49 36.96 1.81
N ILE A 248 -22.76 35.71 1.41
CA ILE A 248 -24.11 35.26 1.08
C ILE A 248 -25.01 35.25 2.33
N THR A 249 -24.49 34.85 3.49
CA THR A 249 -25.26 34.86 4.74
C THR A 249 -25.59 36.28 5.18
N LYS A 250 -24.64 37.23 5.07
CA LYS A 250 -24.89 38.64 5.40
C LYS A 250 -25.88 39.32 4.45
N ASN A 251 -25.99 38.85 3.21
CA ASN A 251 -26.99 39.34 2.26
C ASN A 251 -28.44 39.05 2.71
N GLU A 252 -28.67 38.07 3.58
CA GLU A 252 -30.01 37.82 4.16
C GLU A 252 -30.41 38.86 5.22
N LEU A 253 -29.43 39.53 5.83
CA LEU A 253 -29.63 40.51 6.90
C LEU A 253 -29.54 41.96 6.40
N THR A 254 -29.04 42.16 5.19
CA THR A 254 -28.82 43.48 4.60
C THR A 254 -29.98 43.84 3.68
N ASN A 255 -30.59 45.01 3.87
CA ASN A 255 -31.69 45.47 3.03
C ASN A 255 -31.21 46.37 1.89
N ILE A 256 -31.85 46.23 0.73
CA ILE A 256 -31.76 47.11 -0.43
C ILE A 256 -33.17 47.53 -0.83
N GLY A 257 -33.56 48.75 -0.45
CA GLY A 257 -34.96 49.18 -0.49
C GLY A 257 -35.82 48.32 0.42
N ASP A 258 -36.91 47.76 -0.12
CA ASP A 258 -37.91 46.99 0.63
C ASP A 258 -37.60 45.49 0.75
N LYS A 259 -36.49 45.03 0.16
CA LYS A 259 -36.09 43.60 0.13
C LYS A 259 -34.69 43.42 0.70
N THR A 260 -34.36 42.20 1.10
CA THR A 260 -32.98 41.84 1.44
C THR A 260 -32.13 41.77 0.16
N VAL A 261 -30.83 42.00 0.28
CA VAL A 261 -29.87 41.83 -0.82
C VAL A 261 -29.92 40.40 -1.35
N GLY A 262 -30.12 39.41 -0.47
CA GLY A 262 -30.28 38.01 -0.85
C GLY A 262 -31.54 37.77 -1.68
N ALA A 263 -32.68 38.34 -1.27
CA ALA A 263 -33.92 38.24 -2.06
C ALA A 263 -33.79 38.92 -3.43
N PHE A 264 -33.13 40.08 -3.48
CA PHE A 264 -32.84 40.77 -4.75
C PHE A 264 -31.90 39.95 -5.66
N ALA A 265 -30.85 39.34 -5.09
CA ALA A 265 -29.95 38.45 -5.83
C ALA A 265 -30.70 37.23 -6.38
N ALA A 266 -31.55 36.60 -5.58
CA ALA A 266 -32.38 35.46 -6.00
C ALA A 266 -33.31 35.80 -7.17
N GLU A 267 -33.89 37.01 -7.20
CA GLU A 267 -34.69 37.49 -8.33
C GLU A 267 -33.85 37.59 -9.61
N ILE A 268 -32.65 38.19 -9.53
CA ILE A 268 -31.75 38.26 -10.69
C ILE A 268 -31.35 36.86 -11.18
N ILE A 269 -30.99 35.97 -10.25
CA ILE A 269 -30.59 34.59 -10.56
C ILE A 269 -31.72 33.85 -11.31
N SER A 270 -32.98 34.02 -10.87
CA SER A 270 -34.14 33.36 -11.50
C SER A 270 -34.36 33.74 -12.96
N THR A 271 -33.85 34.90 -13.40
CA THR A 271 -33.99 35.38 -14.78
C THR A 271 -32.84 34.97 -15.70
N LYS A 272 -31.76 34.40 -15.17
CA LYS A 272 -30.59 34.00 -15.97
C LYS A 272 -30.80 32.63 -16.61
N THR A 273 -30.66 32.56 -17.93
CA THR A 273 -30.74 31.31 -18.71
C THR A 273 -29.36 30.72 -19.06
N GLU A 274 -28.31 31.52 -19.03
CA GLU A 274 -26.95 31.10 -19.39
C GLU A 274 -26.13 30.69 -18.15
N GLU A 275 -25.24 29.71 -18.30
CA GLU A 275 -24.31 29.34 -17.23
C GLU A 275 -23.27 30.46 -17.00
N PRO A 276 -23.10 30.94 -15.76
CA PRO A 276 -22.21 32.06 -15.49
C PRO A 276 -20.73 31.65 -15.52
N GLU A 277 -19.90 32.46 -16.15
CA GLU A 277 -18.45 32.34 -16.08
C GLU A 277 -17.92 32.83 -14.73
N LEU A 278 -16.91 32.15 -14.20
CA LEU A 278 -16.23 32.56 -12.97
C LEU A 278 -15.41 33.83 -13.23
N LYS A 279 -15.96 35.00 -12.90
CA LYS A 279 -15.31 36.31 -13.02
C LYS A 279 -15.49 37.09 -11.72
N ASN A 280 -14.44 37.80 -11.30
CA ASN A 280 -14.51 38.72 -10.18
C ASN A 280 -14.80 40.13 -10.71
N THR A 281 -16.09 40.45 -10.87
CA THR A 281 -16.55 41.74 -11.39
C THR A 281 -16.95 42.71 -10.28
N GLY A 282 -16.98 42.26 -9.02
CA GLY A 282 -17.40 43.03 -7.86
C GLY A 282 -18.92 43.21 -7.76
N ASN A 283 -19.70 42.43 -8.51
CA ASN A 283 -21.16 42.55 -8.51
C ASN A 283 -21.81 41.68 -7.41
N ILE A 284 -23.08 41.94 -7.09
CA ILE A 284 -23.85 41.23 -6.04
C ILE A 284 -24.02 39.73 -6.34
N ILE A 285 -23.93 39.32 -7.60
CA ILE A 285 -24.14 37.95 -8.09
C ILE A 285 -22.86 37.11 -8.04
N ASP A 286 -21.68 37.72 -8.06
CA ASP A 286 -20.38 37.01 -8.11
C ASP A 286 -20.22 35.97 -6.98
N PRO A 287 -20.59 36.23 -5.71
CA PRO A 287 -20.54 35.20 -4.66
C PRO A 287 -21.40 33.97 -4.97
N TYR A 288 -22.55 34.16 -5.62
CA TYR A 288 -23.46 33.08 -6.00
C TYR A 288 -22.92 32.29 -7.19
N VAL A 289 -22.20 32.95 -8.12
CA VAL A 289 -21.46 32.27 -9.19
C VAL A 289 -20.35 31.41 -8.60
N SER A 290 -19.60 31.92 -7.61
CA SER A 290 -18.61 31.12 -6.88
C SER A 290 -19.26 29.92 -6.19
N LEU A 291 -20.40 30.10 -5.52
CA LEU A 291 -21.18 29.02 -4.91
C LEU A 291 -21.62 27.96 -5.93
N TYR A 292 -22.06 28.38 -7.12
CA TYR A 292 -22.47 27.48 -8.19
C TYR A 292 -21.33 26.57 -8.67
N HIS A 293 -20.18 27.16 -8.96
CA HIS A 293 -18.99 26.40 -9.35
C HIS A 293 -18.46 25.51 -8.22
N LEU A 294 -18.49 26.01 -6.98
CA LEU A 294 -18.14 25.25 -5.79
C LEU A 294 -19.03 24.01 -5.63
N ILE A 295 -20.33 24.14 -5.79
CA ILE A 295 -21.27 23.02 -5.67
C ILE A 295 -21.07 21.99 -6.80
N LYS A 296 -20.86 22.43 -8.05
CA LYS A 296 -20.56 21.51 -9.15
C LYS A 296 -19.29 20.71 -8.87
N TYR A 297 -18.24 21.40 -8.41
CA TYR A 297 -16.98 20.77 -8.04
C TYR A 297 -17.14 19.82 -6.83
N SER A 298 -17.86 20.23 -5.79
CA SER A 298 -18.03 19.44 -4.58
C SER A 298 -18.83 18.15 -4.82
N LEU A 299 -19.85 18.16 -5.68
CA LEU A 299 -20.56 16.94 -6.07
C LEU A 299 -19.66 15.96 -6.82
N ASN A 300 -18.76 16.46 -7.68
CA ASN A 300 -17.75 15.63 -8.34
C ASN A 300 -16.79 15.03 -7.31
N PHE A 301 -16.32 15.82 -6.35
CA PHE A 301 -15.49 15.36 -5.25
C PHE A 301 -16.22 14.29 -4.42
N CYS A 302 -17.47 14.51 -4.02
CA CYS A 302 -18.24 13.54 -3.24
C CYS A 302 -18.42 12.20 -3.96
N ALA A 303 -18.68 12.23 -5.27
CA ALA A 303 -18.76 11.01 -6.09
C ALA A 303 -17.41 10.29 -6.13
N HIS A 304 -16.33 11.01 -6.40
CA HIS A 304 -14.98 10.46 -6.45
C HIS A 304 -14.54 9.89 -5.09
N TYR A 305 -14.79 10.61 -4.00
CA TYR A 305 -14.53 10.16 -2.63
C TYR A 305 -15.19 8.81 -2.36
N ARG A 306 -16.47 8.65 -2.71
CA ARG A 306 -17.20 7.39 -2.52
C ARG A 306 -16.61 6.24 -3.34
N GLN A 307 -16.16 6.50 -4.56
CA GLN A 307 -15.48 5.50 -5.39
C GLN A 307 -14.13 5.08 -4.80
N GLU A 308 -13.34 6.03 -4.28
CA GLU A 308 -12.07 5.71 -3.61
C GLU A 308 -12.30 4.88 -2.35
N ILE A 309 -13.29 5.23 -1.52
CA ILE A 309 -13.65 4.41 -0.35
C ILE A 309 -14.06 2.99 -0.77
N GLU A 310 -14.83 2.83 -1.84
CA GLU A 310 -15.22 1.52 -2.34
C GLU A 310 -14.00 0.69 -2.77
N LYS A 311 -13.04 1.31 -3.47
CA LYS A 311 -11.76 0.66 -3.80
C LYS A 311 -11.05 0.18 -2.54
N ILE A 312 -10.96 1.02 -1.51
CA ILE A 312 -10.35 0.67 -0.22
C ILE A 312 -11.06 -0.51 0.43
N VAL A 313 -12.39 -0.55 0.42
CA VAL A 313 -13.17 -1.67 0.97
C VAL A 313 -12.87 -2.98 0.23
N THR A 314 -12.75 -2.93 -1.09
CA THR A 314 -12.48 -4.11 -1.93
C THR A 314 -11.02 -4.52 -2.00
N ASP A 315 -10.11 -3.71 -1.45
CA ASP A 315 -8.67 -3.96 -1.52
C ASP A 315 -8.25 -5.10 -0.57
N ASN A 316 -7.68 -6.16 -1.17
CA ASN A 316 -7.20 -7.32 -0.44
C ASN A 316 -5.82 -7.09 0.19
N GLY A 317 -5.13 -6.01 -0.17
CA GLY A 317 -3.79 -5.68 0.31
C GLY A 317 -2.69 -6.27 -0.58
N PRO A 318 -1.43 -6.27 -0.08
CA PRO A 318 -0.30 -6.76 -0.85
C PRO A 318 -0.45 -8.26 -1.18
N THR A 319 -0.15 -8.62 -2.41
CA THR A 319 -0.09 -10.02 -2.88
C THR A 319 1.31 -10.60 -2.68
N GLU A 320 1.41 -11.92 -2.47
CA GLU A 320 2.70 -12.65 -2.43
C GLU A 320 3.47 -12.57 -3.76
#